data_AF-A0A8K0M7U9-F1
#
_entry.id   AF-A0A8K0M7U9-F1
#
_cell.length_a   1.000
_cell.length_b   1.000
_cell.length_c   1.000
_cell.angle_alpha   90.00
_cell.angle_beta   90.00
_cell.angle_gamma   90.00
#
_symmetry.space_group_name_H-M   'P 1'
#
loop_
_entity.id
_entity.type
_entity.pdbx_description
1 polymer ?
#
loop_
_entity_poly.entity_id
_entity_poly.type
_entity_poly.pdbx_seq_one_letter_code
_entity_poly.pdbx_strand_id
1 'polypeptide(L)'
;MTSTQYLGSIFNSYPFKFLVGPGRKGFTMHSALVAHQSKALNTLVNGGMKEAIEKCVVWDETDEETFIRFCQFAYTGSYDGAEPEKRKIADLTTILERASESEADIVHFPTRHKAKRHVAPLSPDSFSTKKEFLWYTFTTLHPDPDPEVKSQARHIEPEDDCTDVFLSHARTYVFADYHGIDGLQNLALRNLRRTLTEFTLDKEGSWDIIKLVEYCFKNTPDKEEQPDPLRTLVSTYTACKFEELWMNHRFRDLMDSLSEFPKCLLTEILHRLD
;
A
#
# COMPACT_ATOMS: atom_id res chain seq x y z
N MET A 1 -27.80 0.54 -18.31
CA MET A 1 -27.08 0.33 -19.58
C MET A 1 -26.72 -1.14 -19.69
N THR A 2 -26.86 -1.75 -20.88
CA THR A 2 -26.30 -3.09 -21.11
C THR A 2 -24.77 -3.00 -21.23
N SER A 3 -24.05 -4.10 -20.97
CA SER A 3 -22.57 -4.14 -21.04
C SER A 3 -22.05 -3.69 -22.43
N THR A 4 -22.76 -4.06 -23.50
CA THR A 4 -22.47 -3.65 -24.88
C THR A 4 -22.65 -2.14 -25.11
N GLN A 5 -23.67 -1.51 -24.51
CA GLN A 5 -23.90 -0.07 -24.62
C GLN A 5 -22.83 0.74 -23.88
N TYR A 6 -22.34 0.23 -22.74
CA TYR A 6 -21.28 0.86 -21.96
C TYR A 6 -19.93 0.83 -22.70
N LEU A 7 -19.55 -0.32 -23.26
CA LEU A 7 -18.36 -0.43 -24.10
C LEU A 7 -18.44 0.48 -25.33
N GLY A 8 -19.62 0.55 -25.97
CA GLY A 8 -19.87 1.47 -27.06
C GLY A 8 -19.64 2.94 -26.66
N SER A 9 -20.01 3.34 -25.45
CA SER A 9 -19.74 4.71 -24.97
C SER A 9 -18.26 4.99 -24.71
N ILE A 10 -17.48 3.99 -24.29
CA ILE A 10 -16.04 4.14 -24.06
C ILE A 10 -15.31 4.36 -25.38
N PHE A 11 -15.50 3.47 -26.36
CA PHE A 11 -14.78 3.54 -27.64
C PHE A 11 -15.18 4.73 -28.52
N ASN A 12 -16.39 5.28 -28.33
CA ASN A 12 -16.81 6.50 -29.04
C ASN A 12 -16.44 7.78 -28.28
N SER A 13 -15.94 7.68 -27.05
CA SER A 13 -15.48 8.86 -26.30
C SER A 13 -14.14 9.34 -26.85
N TYR A 14 -13.92 10.66 -26.79
CA TYR A 14 -12.70 11.25 -27.31
C TYR A 14 -11.49 10.86 -26.44
N PRO A 15 -10.30 10.71 -27.04
CA PRO A 15 -9.07 10.51 -26.28
C PRO A 15 -8.75 11.77 -25.46
N PHE A 16 -8.39 11.57 -24.19
CA PHE A 16 -7.90 12.59 -23.27
C PHE A 16 -6.43 12.31 -22.95
N LYS A 17 -5.59 13.34 -23.02
CA LYS A 17 -4.14 13.25 -22.84
C LYS A 17 -3.73 13.57 -21.40
N PHE A 18 -2.81 12.78 -20.86
CA PHE A 18 -2.18 13.00 -19.56
C PHE A 18 -0.69 13.20 -19.78
N LEU A 19 -0.14 14.27 -19.22
CA LEU A 19 1.29 14.54 -19.18
C LEU A 19 1.76 14.29 -17.74
N VAL A 20 2.43 13.17 -17.51
CA VAL A 20 2.67 12.63 -16.17
C VAL A 20 4.16 12.69 -15.81
N GLY A 21 4.43 13.00 -14.55
CA GLY A 21 5.76 13.08 -13.97
C GLY A 21 6.56 14.30 -14.43
N PRO A 22 7.77 14.51 -13.88
CA PRO A 22 8.59 15.69 -14.18
C PRO A 22 9.02 15.76 -15.65
N GLY A 23 9.11 14.60 -16.32
CA GLY A 23 9.38 14.51 -17.76
C GLY A 23 8.15 14.77 -18.65
N ARG A 24 6.96 14.93 -18.06
CA ARG A 24 5.68 15.13 -18.75
C ARG A 24 5.43 14.10 -19.84
N LYS A 25 5.69 12.84 -19.53
CA LYS A 25 5.48 11.74 -20.48
C LYS A 25 4.00 11.66 -20.84
N GLY A 26 3.73 11.57 -22.14
CA GLY A 26 2.37 11.57 -22.67
C GLY A 26 1.71 10.20 -22.63
N PHE A 27 0.54 10.13 -22.01
CA PHE A 27 -0.37 8.99 -22.02
C PHE A 27 -1.73 9.42 -22.56
N THR A 28 -2.51 8.48 -23.09
CA THR A 28 -3.84 8.76 -23.65
C THR A 28 -4.84 7.71 -23.17
N MET A 29 -6.00 8.16 -22.69
CA MET A 29 -7.12 7.30 -22.28
C MET A 29 -8.43 7.77 -22.90
N HIS A 30 -9.43 6.89 -22.95
CA HIS A 30 -10.79 7.26 -23.34
C HIS A 30 -11.44 8.11 -22.24
N SER A 31 -11.96 9.30 -22.58
CA SER A 31 -12.51 10.24 -21.59
C SER A 31 -13.69 9.66 -20.81
N ALA A 32 -14.55 8.85 -21.43
CA ALA A 32 -15.64 8.19 -20.72
C ALA A 32 -15.14 7.20 -19.66
N LEU A 33 -14.00 6.54 -19.90
CA LEU A 33 -13.41 5.61 -18.95
C LEU A 33 -12.88 6.34 -17.71
N VAL A 34 -12.20 7.47 -17.93
CA VAL A 34 -11.70 8.36 -16.86
C VAL A 34 -12.87 8.97 -16.07
N ALA A 35 -13.89 9.46 -16.76
CA ALA A 35 -15.07 10.05 -16.17
C ALA A 35 -15.84 9.09 -15.26
N HIS A 36 -15.84 7.79 -15.59
CA HIS A 36 -16.53 6.79 -14.79
C HIS A 36 -15.87 6.53 -13.43
N GLN A 37 -14.60 6.91 -13.25
CA GLN A 37 -13.83 6.57 -12.04
C GLN A 37 -14.21 7.43 -10.84
N SER A 38 -14.52 8.71 -11.05
CA SER A 38 -14.97 9.60 -9.97
C SER A 38 -15.66 10.85 -10.51
N LYS A 39 -16.41 11.55 -9.65
CA LYS A 39 -17.02 12.85 -9.99
C LYS A 39 -15.97 13.91 -10.33
N ALA A 40 -14.84 13.91 -9.61
CA ALA A 40 -13.74 14.83 -9.84
C ALA A 40 -13.12 14.59 -11.23
N LEU A 41 -12.85 13.34 -11.60
CA LEU A 41 -12.31 12.99 -12.90
C LEU A 41 -13.30 13.20 -14.05
N ASN A 42 -14.61 12.99 -13.83
CA ASN A 42 -15.63 13.39 -14.80
C ASN A 42 -15.60 14.90 -15.06
N THR A 43 -15.47 15.70 -13.99
CA THR A 43 -15.36 17.17 -14.12
C THR A 43 -14.08 17.57 -14.82
N LEU A 44 -12.96 16.89 -14.55
CA LEU A 44 -11.67 17.13 -15.20
C LEU A 44 -11.76 16.96 -16.72
N VAL A 45 -12.38 15.87 -17.18
CA VAL A 45 -12.40 15.57 -18.62
C VAL A 45 -13.57 16.22 -19.35
N ASN A 46 -14.76 16.27 -18.76
CA ASN A 46 -15.99 16.76 -19.42
C ASN A 46 -16.46 18.14 -18.94
N GLY A 47 -15.74 18.77 -18.01
CA GLY A 47 -16.11 20.07 -17.46
C GLY A 47 -15.79 21.26 -18.39
N GLY A 48 -15.81 22.46 -17.82
CA GLY A 48 -15.51 23.71 -18.54
C GLY A 48 -14.10 24.27 -18.28
N MET A 49 -13.24 23.54 -17.57
CA MET A 49 -11.88 23.98 -17.27
C MET A 49 -10.97 23.83 -18.49
N LYS A 50 -9.80 24.49 -18.44
CA LYS A 50 -8.82 24.49 -19.54
C LYS A 50 -8.48 23.06 -19.98
N GLU A 51 -8.31 22.17 -19.02
CA GLU A 51 -7.95 20.77 -19.22
C GLU A 51 -8.99 20.02 -20.06
N ALA A 52 -10.28 20.22 -19.77
CA ALA A 52 -11.39 19.62 -20.50
C ALA A 52 -11.47 20.14 -21.94
N ILE A 53 -11.27 21.45 -22.12
CA ILE A 53 -11.31 22.12 -23.42
C ILE A 53 -10.13 21.68 -24.30
N GLU A 54 -8.93 21.67 -23.74
CA GLU A 54 -7.69 21.25 -24.41
C GLU A 54 -7.56 19.73 -24.51
N LYS A 55 -8.41 18.99 -23.80
CA LYS A 55 -8.40 17.53 -23.69
C LYS A 55 -7.05 17.00 -23.18
N CYS A 56 -6.43 17.75 -22.29
CA CYS A 56 -5.09 17.49 -21.79
C CYS A 56 -4.94 17.98 -20.34
N VAL A 57 -4.33 17.17 -19.49
CA VAL A 57 -3.93 17.57 -18.13
C VAL A 57 -2.45 17.31 -17.89
N VAL A 58 -1.84 18.12 -17.02
CA VAL A 58 -0.47 17.94 -16.55
C VAL A 58 -0.50 17.53 -15.07
N TRP A 59 0.14 16.41 -14.73
CA TRP A 59 0.30 15.90 -13.37
C TRP A 59 1.79 15.67 -13.10
N ASP A 60 2.51 16.76 -12.82
CA ASP A 60 3.97 16.73 -12.61
C ASP A 60 4.37 15.93 -11.34
N GLU A 61 3.49 15.86 -10.34
CA GLU A 61 3.74 15.18 -9.05
C GLU A 61 3.40 13.68 -9.05
N THR A 62 2.61 13.21 -10.03
CA THR A 62 2.26 11.79 -10.14
C THR A 62 3.37 11.05 -10.86
N ASP A 63 3.90 9.97 -10.26
CA ASP A 63 4.87 9.12 -10.93
C ASP A 63 4.21 8.28 -12.04
N GLU A 64 4.98 7.99 -13.09
CA GLU A 64 4.48 7.30 -14.27
C GLU A 64 3.91 5.92 -13.96
N GLU A 65 4.53 5.19 -13.03
CA GLU A 65 4.14 3.82 -12.67
C GLU A 65 2.81 3.80 -11.89
N THR A 66 2.58 4.75 -11.00
CA THR A 66 1.28 4.95 -10.34
C THR A 66 0.20 5.28 -11.35
N PHE A 67 0.48 6.14 -12.33
CA PHE A 67 -0.48 6.45 -13.39
C PHE A 67 -0.76 5.23 -14.30
N ILE A 68 0.25 4.40 -14.60
CA ILE A 68 0.07 3.15 -15.34
C ILE A 68 -0.84 2.19 -14.56
N ARG A 69 -0.69 2.07 -13.23
CA ARG A 69 -1.58 1.25 -12.39
C ARG A 69 -3.02 1.77 -12.41
N PHE A 70 -3.21 3.08 -12.37
CA PHE A 70 -4.52 3.68 -12.57
C PHE A 70 -5.11 3.32 -13.94
N CYS A 71 -4.30 3.36 -15.01
CA CYS A 71 -4.72 2.95 -16.35
C CYS A 71 -5.16 1.48 -16.35
N GLN A 72 -4.32 0.56 -15.85
CA GLN A 72 -4.66 -0.86 -15.74
C GLN A 72 -5.99 -1.07 -15.01
N PHE A 73 -6.18 -0.40 -13.87
CA PHE A 73 -7.40 -0.47 -13.09
C PHE A 73 -8.61 0.03 -13.87
N ALA A 74 -8.51 1.21 -14.49
CA ALA A 74 -9.61 1.79 -15.24
C ALA A 74 -10.08 0.87 -16.37
N TYR A 75 -9.17 0.15 -17.03
CA TYR A 75 -9.48 -0.75 -18.14
C TYR A 75 -9.90 -2.16 -17.71
N THR A 76 -9.38 -2.69 -16.60
CA THR A 76 -9.51 -4.12 -16.24
C THR A 76 -10.16 -4.37 -14.89
N GLY A 77 -10.32 -3.33 -14.06
CA GLY A 77 -10.74 -3.43 -12.67
C GLY A 77 -9.63 -3.91 -11.71
N SER A 78 -8.41 -4.14 -12.20
CA SER A 78 -7.25 -4.57 -11.40
C SER A 78 -5.97 -3.86 -11.85
N TYR A 79 -4.90 -3.97 -11.08
CA TYR A 79 -3.58 -3.49 -11.46
C TYR A 79 -2.48 -4.39 -10.89
N ASP A 80 -1.29 -4.34 -11.50
CA ASP A 80 -0.13 -5.08 -11.07
C ASP A 80 0.73 -4.27 -10.08
N GLY A 81 1.09 -4.88 -8.95
CA GLY A 81 2.10 -4.34 -8.04
C GLY A 81 3.48 -4.32 -8.68
N ALA A 82 4.41 -3.55 -8.09
CA ALA A 82 5.83 -3.66 -8.46
C ALA A 82 6.36 -5.08 -8.15
N GLU A 83 7.44 -5.45 -8.84
CA GLU A 83 8.16 -6.69 -8.56
C GLU A 83 9.16 -6.49 -7.41
N PRO A 84 9.40 -7.50 -6.57
CA PRO A 84 10.50 -7.46 -5.62
C PRO A 84 11.85 -7.38 -6.36
N GLU A 85 12.76 -6.57 -5.84
CA GLU A 85 14.14 -6.49 -6.36
C GLU A 85 15.08 -7.32 -5.49
N LYS A 86 16.18 -7.84 -6.06
CA LYS A 86 17.24 -8.42 -5.25
C LYS A 86 17.95 -7.31 -4.48
N ARG A 87 18.00 -7.42 -3.15
CA ARG A 87 18.68 -6.45 -2.29
C ARG A 87 20.15 -6.32 -2.69
N LYS A 88 20.60 -5.11 -3.00
CA LYS A 88 21.95 -4.85 -3.53
C LYS A 88 22.99 -4.96 -2.41
N ILE A 89 24.14 -5.58 -2.71
CA ILE A 89 25.26 -5.81 -1.77
C ILE A 89 25.85 -4.50 -1.20
N ALA A 90 25.69 -3.37 -1.91
CA ALA A 90 26.12 -2.05 -1.43
C ALA A 90 25.34 -1.58 -0.19
N ASP A 91 24.07 -1.97 -0.07
CA ASP A 91 23.28 -1.70 1.14
C ASP A 91 23.75 -2.59 2.29
N LEU A 92 24.09 -3.86 2.03
CA LEU A 92 24.66 -4.77 3.03
C LEU A 92 25.99 -4.23 3.61
N THR A 93 26.87 -3.66 2.79
CA THR A 93 28.15 -3.09 3.24
C THR A 93 27.96 -1.79 4.03
N THR A 94 27.09 -0.89 3.57
CA THR A 94 26.72 0.32 4.32
C THR A 94 26.02 0.00 5.65
N ILE A 95 25.31 -1.13 5.73
CA ILE A 95 24.65 -1.63 6.94
C ILE A 95 25.67 -2.30 7.88
N LEU A 96 26.59 -3.13 7.37
CA LEU A 96 27.61 -3.81 8.17
C LEU A 96 28.61 -2.83 8.80
N GLU A 97 29.05 -1.82 8.04
CA GLU A 97 29.94 -0.78 8.56
C GLU A 97 29.27 0.03 9.69
N ARG A 98 27.96 0.29 9.59
CA ARG A 98 27.19 1.03 10.61
C ARG A 98 26.70 0.19 11.79
N ALA A 99 26.51 -1.12 11.60
CA ALA A 99 26.13 -2.05 12.67
C ALA A 99 27.29 -2.33 13.63
N SER A 100 28.54 -2.21 13.15
CA SER A 100 29.75 -2.39 13.97
C SER A 100 29.93 -1.34 15.07
N GLU A 101 29.21 -0.22 15.03
CA GLU A 101 29.24 0.82 16.06
C GLU A 101 28.21 0.61 17.19
N SER A 102 27.30 -0.37 17.10
CA SER A 102 26.21 -0.56 18.08
C SER A 102 26.07 -1.99 18.65
N GLU A 103 27.12 -2.82 18.61
CA GLU A 103 27.07 -4.15 19.21
C GLU A 103 27.22 -4.11 20.74
N ALA A 104 26.08 -4.05 21.44
CA ALA A 104 25.89 -4.72 22.71
C ALA A 104 24.50 -5.38 22.71
N ASP A 105 24.49 -6.68 23.07
CA ASP A 105 23.35 -7.57 23.31
C ASP A 105 22.72 -8.28 22.09
N ILE A 106 23.37 -9.38 21.69
CA ILE A 106 22.77 -10.43 20.85
C ILE A 106 22.05 -11.44 21.76
N VAL A 107 20.72 -11.44 21.76
CA VAL A 107 19.91 -12.56 22.28
C VAL A 107 19.26 -13.29 21.11
N HIS A 108 19.61 -14.57 20.95
CA HIS A 108 19.10 -15.43 19.88
C HIS A 108 17.76 -16.05 20.31
N PHE A 109 16.67 -15.74 19.59
CA PHE A 109 15.37 -16.39 19.79
C PHE A 109 15.05 -17.34 18.63
N PRO A 110 14.45 -18.51 18.91
CA PRO A 110 14.16 -19.51 17.88
C PRO A 110 12.97 -19.08 17.00
N THR A 111 13.16 -19.16 15.69
CA THR A 111 12.12 -18.97 14.67
C THR A 111 11.17 -20.17 14.66
N ARG A 112 9.88 -19.91 14.96
CA ARG A 112 8.82 -20.93 14.84
C ARG A 112 7.95 -20.62 13.64
N HIS A 113 8.20 -21.31 12.53
CA HIS A 113 7.31 -21.29 11.35
C HIS A 113 6.00 -22.02 11.68
N LYS A 114 4.86 -21.36 11.49
CA LYS A 114 3.55 -22.02 11.43
C LYS A 114 3.00 -21.92 9.99
N ALA A 115 2.51 -23.05 9.50
CA ALA A 115 1.99 -23.22 8.14
C ALA A 115 0.67 -22.47 7.90
N LYS A 116 0.49 -21.98 6.68
CA LYS A 116 -0.71 -21.32 6.16
C LYS A 116 -1.92 -22.25 6.23
N ARG A 117 -3.01 -21.84 6.88
CA ARG A 117 -4.34 -22.45 6.79
C ARG A 117 -5.36 -21.37 6.46
N HIS A 118 -6.26 -21.67 5.50
CA HIS A 118 -7.47 -20.88 5.26
C HIS A 118 -8.35 -20.87 6.52
N VAL A 119 -8.89 -19.71 6.89
CA VAL A 119 -9.62 -19.51 8.16
C VAL A 119 -11.05 -19.05 7.84
N ALA A 120 -12.04 -19.83 8.26
CA ALA A 120 -13.42 -19.39 8.39
C ALA A 120 -13.51 -18.38 9.56
N PRO A 121 -14.57 -17.54 9.68
CA PRO A 121 -14.64 -16.57 10.76
C PRO A 121 -14.58 -17.26 12.14
N LEU A 122 -13.51 -17.02 12.92
CA LEU A 122 -13.34 -17.57 14.27
C LEU A 122 -13.81 -16.57 15.33
N SER A 123 -14.41 -17.06 16.42
CA SER A 123 -14.79 -16.26 17.59
C SER A 123 -13.54 -15.76 18.33
N PRO A 124 -13.54 -14.55 18.95
CA PRO A 124 -12.45 -14.05 19.78
C PRO A 124 -11.96 -15.03 20.86
N ASP A 125 -12.85 -15.87 21.40
CA ASP A 125 -12.53 -16.90 22.41
C ASP A 125 -11.66 -18.05 21.87
N SER A 126 -11.41 -18.09 20.56
CA SER A 126 -10.63 -19.15 19.89
C SER A 126 -9.12 -18.87 19.86
N PHE A 127 -8.68 -17.69 20.31
CA PHE A 127 -7.29 -17.26 20.24
C PHE A 127 -6.60 -17.36 21.59
N SER A 128 -5.35 -17.83 21.61
CA SER A 128 -4.62 -18.06 22.85
C SER A 128 -3.99 -16.80 23.43
N THR A 129 -3.81 -15.76 22.60
CA THR A 129 -3.24 -14.46 23.00
C THR A 129 -3.90 -13.33 22.23
N LYS A 130 -3.92 -12.12 22.81
CA LYS A 130 -4.34 -10.90 22.10
C LYS A 130 -3.47 -10.59 20.87
N LYS A 131 -2.19 -11.00 20.89
CA LYS A 131 -1.28 -10.91 19.73
C LYS A 131 -1.74 -11.75 18.55
N GLU A 132 -2.14 -13.00 18.79
CA GLU A 132 -2.71 -13.87 17.74
C GLU A 132 -4.03 -13.30 17.19
N PHE A 133 -4.87 -12.75 18.06
CA PHE A 133 -6.11 -12.10 17.66
C PHE A 133 -5.86 -10.85 16.80
N LEU A 134 -4.92 -9.98 17.18
CA LEU A 134 -4.60 -8.80 16.36
C LEU A 134 -4.08 -9.19 14.98
N TRP A 135 -3.23 -10.22 14.90
CA TRP A 135 -2.78 -10.73 13.60
C TRP A 135 -3.95 -11.25 12.75
N TYR A 136 -4.88 -11.99 13.35
CA TYR A 136 -6.10 -12.40 12.66
C TYR A 136 -6.91 -11.20 12.16
N THR A 137 -7.17 -10.21 13.04
CA THR A 137 -7.86 -8.97 12.69
C THR A 137 -7.19 -8.30 11.48
N PHE A 138 -5.87 -8.12 11.51
CA PHE A 138 -5.09 -7.59 10.38
C PHE A 138 -5.35 -8.37 9.08
N THR A 139 -5.26 -9.71 9.11
CA THR A 139 -5.46 -10.53 7.90
C THR A 139 -6.88 -10.45 7.33
N THR A 140 -7.85 -10.03 8.13
CA THR A 140 -9.26 -9.88 7.74
C THR A 140 -9.65 -8.44 7.36
N LEU A 141 -8.77 -7.46 7.55
CA LEU A 141 -9.00 -6.09 7.07
C LEU A 141 -9.19 -6.09 5.55
N HIS A 142 -10.03 -5.19 5.03
CA HIS A 142 -10.29 -5.07 3.59
C HIS A 142 -10.51 -6.44 2.91
N PRO A 143 -11.64 -7.12 3.17
CA PRO A 143 -11.87 -8.46 2.65
C PRO A 143 -12.00 -8.45 1.12
N ASP A 144 -11.67 -9.58 0.51
CA ASP A 144 -11.86 -9.75 -0.92
C ASP A 144 -13.35 -9.89 -1.27
N PRO A 145 -13.83 -9.22 -2.34
CA PRO A 145 -15.21 -9.31 -2.77
C PRO A 145 -15.57 -10.70 -3.31
N ASP A 146 -14.56 -11.47 -3.74
CA ASP A 146 -14.71 -12.86 -4.16
C ASP A 146 -13.59 -13.70 -3.52
N PRO A 147 -13.93 -14.67 -2.64
CA PRO A 147 -12.96 -15.52 -1.95
C PRO A 147 -12.20 -16.48 -2.89
N GLU A 148 -12.64 -16.66 -4.14
CA GLU A 148 -11.99 -17.54 -5.12
C GLU A 148 -10.91 -16.83 -5.95
N VAL A 149 -10.78 -15.50 -5.83
CA VAL A 149 -9.70 -14.75 -6.49
C VAL A 149 -8.38 -15.07 -5.80
N LYS A 150 -7.68 -16.08 -6.34
CA LYS A 150 -6.31 -16.42 -5.94
C LYS A 150 -5.45 -15.17 -6.04
N SER A 151 -4.75 -14.85 -4.96
CA SER A 151 -3.73 -13.80 -5.00
C SER A 151 -2.75 -14.17 -6.12
N GLN A 152 -2.46 -13.21 -7.01
CA GLN A 152 -1.24 -13.27 -7.83
C GLN A 152 -0.04 -12.95 -6.94
N ALA A 153 0.02 -13.62 -5.79
CA ALA A 153 1.10 -13.56 -4.84
C ALA A 153 2.37 -14.00 -5.54
N ARG A 154 3.20 -13.02 -5.88
CA ARG A 154 4.51 -13.28 -6.46
C ARG A 154 5.39 -13.81 -5.32
N HIS A 155 6.30 -14.72 -5.65
CA HIS A 155 7.16 -15.33 -4.65
C HIS A 155 8.11 -14.28 -4.09
N ILE A 156 7.89 -13.89 -2.83
CA ILE A 156 8.78 -12.97 -2.10
C ILE A 156 9.75 -13.84 -1.31
N GLU A 157 11.04 -13.79 -1.67
CA GLU A 157 12.09 -14.40 -0.87
C GLU A 157 12.47 -13.48 0.31
N PRO A 158 12.96 -14.02 1.44
CA PRO A 158 13.39 -13.21 2.59
C PRO A 158 14.44 -12.14 2.22
N GLU A 159 15.35 -12.45 1.29
CA GLU A 159 16.40 -11.53 0.86
C GLU A 159 15.97 -10.48 -0.18
N ASP A 160 14.71 -10.48 -0.59
CA ASP A 160 14.21 -9.51 -1.57
C ASP A 160 13.93 -8.15 -0.90
N ASP A 161 14.25 -7.07 -1.62
CA ASP A 161 13.81 -5.71 -1.31
C ASP A 161 12.35 -5.54 -1.76
N CYS A 162 11.47 -5.43 -0.76
CA CYS A 162 10.03 -5.28 -0.98
C CYS A 162 9.57 -3.82 -0.94
N THR A 163 10.49 -2.85 -0.83
CA THR A 163 10.17 -1.43 -0.67
C THR A 163 9.22 -0.96 -1.78
N ASP A 164 9.59 -1.16 -3.05
CA ASP A 164 8.74 -0.71 -4.16
C ASP A 164 7.47 -1.56 -4.33
N VAL A 165 7.48 -2.82 -3.88
CA VAL A 165 6.26 -3.64 -3.83
C VAL A 165 5.23 -2.97 -2.92
N PHE A 166 5.62 -2.61 -1.70
CA PHE A 166 4.73 -1.92 -0.76
C PHE A 166 4.36 -0.51 -1.21
N LEU A 167 5.35 0.27 -1.65
CA LEU A 167 5.13 1.64 -2.10
C LEU A 167 4.29 1.72 -3.37
N SER A 168 4.31 0.70 -4.23
CA SER A 168 3.42 0.66 -5.40
C SER A 168 1.94 0.70 -5.01
N HIS A 169 1.56 -0.03 -3.96
CA HIS A 169 0.20 -0.02 -3.44
C HIS A 169 -0.10 1.25 -2.65
N ALA A 170 0.83 1.73 -1.82
CA ALA A 170 0.65 2.95 -1.04
C ALA A 170 0.53 4.21 -1.92
N ARG A 171 1.36 4.34 -2.96
CA ARG A 171 1.28 5.44 -3.95
C ARG A 171 -0.03 5.39 -4.72
N THR A 172 -0.46 4.19 -5.14
CA THR A 172 -1.75 3.99 -5.80
C THR A 172 -2.93 4.37 -4.89
N TYR A 173 -2.85 4.06 -3.59
CA TYR A 173 -3.84 4.49 -2.62
C TYR A 173 -3.93 6.03 -2.54
N VAL A 174 -2.79 6.70 -2.35
CA VAL A 174 -2.74 8.18 -2.23
C VAL A 174 -3.30 8.84 -3.50
N PHE A 175 -2.93 8.33 -4.68
CA PHE A 175 -3.47 8.79 -5.95
C PHE A 175 -5.00 8.59 -6.02
N ALA A 176 -5.49 7.42 -5.60
CA ALA A 176 -6.91 7.12 -5.62
C ALA A 176 -7.71 8.00 -4.63
N ASP A 177 -7.19 8.23 -3.44
CA ASP A 177 -7.80 9.12 -2.44
C ASP A 177 -7.88 10.56 -2.96
N TYR A 178 -6.77 11.08 -3.50
CA TYR A 178 -6.70 12.43 -4.06
C TYR A 178 -7.73 12.66 -5.18
N HIS A 179 -7.96 11.65 -6.03
CA HIS A 179 -8.91 11.73 -7.14
C HIS A 179 -10.32 11.21 -6.80
N GLY A 180 -10.56 10.75 -5.57
CA GLY A 180 -11.84 10.19 -5.13
C GLY A 180 -12.27 8.93 -5.87
N ILE A 181 -11.33 8.02 -6.12
CA ILE A 181 -11.54 6.75 -6.85
C ILE A 181 -11.67 5.59 -5.83
N ASP A 182 -12.84 5.49 -5.20
CA ASP A 182 -13.09 4.54 -4.10
C ASP A 182 -12.75 3.09 -4.44
N GLY A 183 -13.04 2.65 -5.67
CA GLY A 183 -12.74 1.29 -6.13
C GLY A 183 -11.24 0.98 -6.14
N LEU A 184 -10.43 1.93 -6.61
CA LEU A 184 -8.97 1.79 -6.66
C LEU A 184 -8.36 1.92 -5.27
N GLN A 185 -8.89 2.83 -4.45
CA GLN A 185 -8.48 3.01 -3.06
C GLN A 185 -8.65 1.70 -2.27
N ASN A 186 -9.83 1.08 -2.34
CA ASN A 186 -10.11 -0.19 -1.69
C ASN A 186 -9.24 -1.33 -2.25
N LEU A 187 -9.04 -1.39 -3.57
CA LEU A 187 -8.16 -2.40 -4.16
C LEU A 187 -6.70 -2.24 -3.69
N ALA A 188 -6.21 -1.00 -3.55
CA ALA A 188 -4.85 -0.74 -3.09
C ALA A 188 -4.63 -1.18 -1.64
N LEU A 189 -5.58 -0.91 -0.74
CA LEU A 189 -5.53 -1.42 0.65
C LEU A 189 -5.53 -2.95 0.70
N ARG A 190 -6.37 -3.60 -0.13
CA ARG A 190 -6.44 -5.05 -0.22
C ARG A 190 -5.13 -5.66 -0.70
N ASN A 191 -4.57 -5.12 -1.78
CA ASN A 191 -3.31 -5.60 -2.32
C ASN A 191 -2.17 -5.39 -1.34
N LEU A 192 -2.06 -4.22 -0.69
CA LEU A 192 -1.04 -3.97 0.32
C LEU A 192 -1.15 -4.96 1.50
N ARG A 193 -2.36 -5.20 2.03
CA ARG A 193 -2.58 -6.19 3.09
C ARG A 193 -2.14 -7.58 2.65
N ARG A 194 -2.51 -8.02 1.44
CA ARG A 194 -2.12 -9.34 0.91
C ARG A 194 -0.61 -9.48 0.88
N THR A 195 0.09 -8.50 0.31
CA THR A 195 1.56 -8.48 0.25
C THR A 195 2.19 -8.51 1.65
N LEU A 196 1.70 -7.69 2.59
CA LEU A 196 2.18 -7.68 3.98
C LEU A 196 1.89 -8.98 4.74
N THR A 197 0.79 -9.68 4.41
CA THR A 197 0.44 -10.97 5.00
C THR A 197 1.38 -12.09 4.56
N GLU A 198 1.87 -12.01 3.32
CA GLU A 198 2.79 -12.98 2.72
C GLU A 198 4.26 -12.65 3.00
N PHE A 199 4.54 -11.39 3.33
CA PHE A 199 5.87 -10.91 3.71
C PHE A 199 6.35 -11.53 5.02
N THR A 200 7.57 -12.06 4.98
CA THR A 200 8.27 -12.56 6.16
C THR A 200 9.23 -11.48 6.65
N LEU A 201 8.90 -10.86 7.79
CA LEU A 201 9.76 -9.86 8.39
C LEU A 201 11.04 -10.50 8.94
N ASP A 202 12.18 -10.06 8.41
CA ASP A 202 13.50 -10.33 8.96
C ASP A 202 14.24 -9.01 9.32
N LYS A 203 15.53 -9.11 9.67
CA LYS A 203 16.32 -7.93 10.05
C LYS A 203 16.41 -6.90 8.93
N GLU A 204 16.48 -7.36 7.68
CA GLU A 204 16.66 -6.49 6.52
C GLU A 204 15.30 -5.98 6.02
N GLY A 205 14.26 -6.80 6.05
CA GLY A 205 12.89 -6.43 5.72
C GLY A 205 12.27 -5.36 6.64
N SER A 206 12.88 -5.11 7.80
CA SER A 206 12.50 -3.99 8.66
C SER A 206 12.68 -2.63 7.95
N TRP A 207 13.63 -2.52 7.01
CA TRP A 207 13.83 -1.33 6.19
C TRP A 207 12.61 -1.01 5.32
N ASP A 208 12.08 -2.04 4.67
CA ASP A 208 10.97 -1.94 3.74
C ASP A 208 9.70 -1.46 4.47
N ILE A 209 9.49 -1.94 5.71
CA ILE A 209 8.39 -1.49 6.58
C ILE A 209 8.59 -0.05 7.05
N ILE A 210 9.80 0.34 7.47
CA ILE A 210 10.11 1.73 7.86
C ILE A 210 9.79 2.68 6.70
N LYS A 211 10.20 2.33 5.47
CA LYS A 211 9.94 3.15 4.27
C LYS A 211 8.46 3.24 3.94
N LEU A 212 7.72 2.15 4.10
CA LEU A 212 6.28 2.14 3.95
C LEU A 212 5.60 3.09 4.96
N VAL A 213 5.90 2.96 6.26
CA VAL A 213 5.32 3.81 7.31
C VAL A 213 5.66 5.28 7.05
N GLU A 214 6.93 5.58 6.76
CA GLU A 214 7.39 6.93 6.43
C GLU A 214 6.58 7.55 5.28
N TYR A 215 6.39 6.79 4.20
CA TYR A 215 5.60 7.26 3.06
C TYR A 215 4.14 7.50 3.44
N CYS A 216 3.49 6.53 4.10
CA CYS A 216 2.08 6.62 4.47
C CYS A 216 1.78 7.86 5.31
N PHE A 217 2.58 8.13 6.34
CA PHE A 217 2.34 9.27 7.25
C PHE A 217 2.71 10.61 6.63
N LYS A 218 3.65 10.67 5.68
CA LYS A 218 3.97 11.90 4.94
C LYS A 218 2.96 12.27 3.86
N ASN A 219 2.23 11.29 3.32
CA ASN A 219 1.38 11.47 2.13
C ASN A 219 -0.12 11.25 2.38
N THR A 220 -0.53 11.10 3.63
CA THR A 220 -1.95 11.08 4.01
C THR A 220 -2.18 12.13 5.10
N PRO A 221 -3.35 12.78 5.14
CA PRO A 221 -3.64 13.77 6.17
C PRO A 221 -3.87 13.11 7.53
N ASP A 222 -3.51 13.81 8.60
CA ASP A 222 -3.99 13.45 9.93
C ASP A 222 -5.40 14.01 10.12
N LYS A 223 -6.38 13.11 10.24
CA LYS A 223 -7.79 13.47 10.44
C LYS A 223 -8.12 13.17 11.90
N GLU A 224 -8.27 14.21 12.73
CA GLU A 224 -8.49 14.08 14.17
C GLU A 224 -9.72 13.21 14.54
N GLU A 225 -10.74 13.22 13.68
CA GLU A 225 -12.00 12.49 13.93
C GLU A 225 -11.92 11.00 13.58
N GLN A 226 -11.21 10.63 12.51
CA GLN A 226 -11.07 9.25 12.06
C GLN A 226 -9.72 9.03 11.39
N PRO A 227 -8.94 8.02 11.83
CA PRO A 227 -7.65 7.75 11.23
C PRO A 227 -7.81 7.33 9.77
N ASP A 228 -6.87 7.76 8.94
CA ASP A 228 -6.82 7.36 7.54
C ASP A 228 -6.73 5.83 7.40
N PRO A 229 -7.49 5.19 6.49
CA PRO A 229 -7.47 3.74 6.30
C PRO A 229 -6.09 3.17 6.00
N LEU A 230 -5.25 3.87 5.22
CA LEU A 230 -3.89 3.42 4.93
C LEU A 230 -3.02 3.52 6.18
N ARG A 231 -3.11 4.62 6.94
CA ARG A 231 -2.40 4.76 8.24
C ARG A 231 -2.81 3.68 9.23
N THR A 232 -4.10 3.35 9.29
CA THR A 232 -4.64 2.29 10.15
C THR A 232 -4.05 0.94 9.76
N LEU A 233 -4.12 0.57 8.48
CA LEU A 233 -3.59 -0.71 7.98
C LEU A 233 -2.11 -0.91 8.32
N VAL A 234 -1.26 0.10 8.08
CA VAL A 234 0.18 -0.02 8.36
C VAL A 234 0.48 0.02 9.86
N SER A 235 -0.29 0.75 10.65
CA SER A 235 -0.15 0.79 12.11
C SER A 235 -0.53 -0.56 12.74
N THR A 236 -1.63 -1.17 12.29
CA THR A 236 -2.05 -2.50 12.76
C THR A 236 -1.00 -3.56 12.41
N TYR A 237 -0.44 -3.53 11.19
CA TYR A 237 0.65 -4.44 10.80
C TYR A 237 1.89 -4.24 11.69
N THR A 238 2.31 -2.99 11.86
CA THR A 238 3.46 -2.64 12.70
C THR A 238 3.25 -3.10 14.14
N ALA A 239 2.05 -2.92 14.69
CA ALA A 239 1.71 -3.41 16.01
C ALA A 239 1.83 -4.93 16.09
N CYS A 240 1.31 -5.68 15.10
CA CYS A 240 1.47 -7.14 15.04
C CYS A 240 2.95 -7.56 15.15
N LYS A 241 3.83 -6.81 14.48
CA LYS A 241 5.27 -7.05 14.35
C LYS A 241 6.15 -6.23 15.29
N PHE A 242 5.57 -5.61 16.31
CA PHE A 242 6.25 -4.59 17.11
C PHE A 242 7.56 -5.07 17.73
N GLU A 243 7.61 -6.26 18.33
CA GLU A 243 8.82 -6.75 18.99
C GLU A 243 9.98 -7.00 18.01
N GLU A 244 9.66 -7.41 16.77
CA GLU A 244 10.62 -7.62 15.69
C GLU A 244 11.18 -6.27 15.20
N LEU A 245 10.29 -5.29 14.97
CA LEU A 245 10.64 -3.94 14.49
C LEU A 245 11.38 -3.12 15.55
N TRP A 246 11.00 -3.23 16.83
CA TRP A 246 11.57 -2.44 17.92
C TRP A 246 13.07 -2.67 18.12
N MET A 247 13.59 -3.82 17.68
CA MET A 247 15.03 -4.12 17.75
C MET A 247 15.84 -3.27 16.76
N ASN A 248 15.23 -2.76 15.70
CA ASN A 248 15.90 -1.90 14.72
C ASN A 248 15.98 -0.44 15.22
N HIS A 249 17.20 0.11 15.31
CA HIS A 249 17.40 1.48 15.80
C HIS A 249 16.72 2.53 14.92
N ARG A 250 16.67 2.36 13.59
CA ARG A 250 16.00 3.33 12.73
C ARG A 250 14.48 3.25 12.81
N PHE A 251 13.92 2.11 13.25
CA PHE A 251 12.51 2.09 13.63
C PHE A 251 12.25 2.95 14.87
N ARG A 252 13.19 2.95 15.84
CA ARG A 252 13.11 3.85 17.00
C ARG A 252 13.30 5.32 16.57
N ASP A 253 14.25 5.63 15.70
CA ASP A 253 14.40 6.98 15.13
C ASP A 253 13.14 7.44 14.37
N LEU A 254 12.46 6.52 13.68
CA LEU A 254 11.20 6.79 12.98
C LEU A 254 10.12 7.27 13.94
N MET A 255 10.01 6.66 15.13
CA MET A 255 9.05 7.04 16.18
C MET A 255 9.26 8.48 16.64
N ASP A 256 10.50 8.96 16.67
CA ASP A 256 10.81 10.34 17.05
C ASP A 256 10.57 11.32 15.89
N SER A 257 10.72 10.86 14.64
CA SER A 257 10.61 11.70 13.44
C SER A 257 9.18 11.98 12.96
N LEU A 258 8.23 11.07 13.25
CA LEU A 258 6.85 11.14 12.79
C LEU A 258 5.90 11.39 13.96
N SER A 259 5.48 12.64 14.18
CA SER A 259 4.68 13.02 15.36
C SER A 259 3.43 12.17 15.59
N GLU A 260 2.72 11.81 14.52
CA GLU A 260 1.43 11.11 14.62
C GLU A 260 1.56 9.59 14.68
N PHE A 261 2.68 9.03 14.21
CA PHE A 261 2.84 7.58 14.11
C PHE A 261 2.83 6.88 15.49
N PRO A 262 3.55 7.36 16.53
CA PRO A 262 3.49 6.77 17.86
C PRO A 262 2.08 6.68 18.42
N LYS A 263 1.24 7.70 18.22
CA LYS A 263 -0.14 7.71 18.72
C LYS A 263 -0.99 6.63 18.05
N CYS A 264 -0.91 6.52 16.72
CA CYS A 264 -1.58 5.46 15.96
C CYS A 264 -1.09 4.08 16.39
N LEU A 265 0.23 3.89 16.47
CA LEU A 265 0.82 2.60 16.83
C LEU A 265 0.49 2.18 18.25
N LEU A 266 0.54 3.09 19.23
CA LEU A 266 0.20 2.79 20.62
C LEU A 266 -1.27 2.37 20.75
N THR A 267 -2.17 3.00 20.01
CA THR A 267 -3.59 2.61 19.96
C THR A 267 -3.73 1.14 19.53
N GLU A 268 -2.99 0.72 18.51
CA GLU A 268 -2.99 -0.68 18.05
C GLU A 268 -2.28 -1.62 19.02
N ILE A 269 -1.19 -1.20 19.67
CA ILE A 269 -0.46 -2.00 20.67
C ILE A 269 -1.31 -2.25 21.91
N LEU A 270 -2.15 -1.30 22.35
CA LEU A 270 -3.05 -1.49 23.49
C LEU A 270 -4.01 -2.67 23.28
N HIS A 271 -4.40 -2.96 22.03
CA HIS A 271 -5.21 -4.14 21.70
C HIS A 271 -4.46 -5.46 21.84
N ARG A 272 -3.12 -5.44 22.01
CA ARG A 272 -2.24 -6.62 22.16
C ARG A 272 -1.84 -6.90 23.60
N LEU A 273 -1.95 -5.93 24.50
CA LEU A 273 -1.51 -6.08 25.89
C LEU A 273 -2.55 -6.89 26.67
N ASP A 274 -2.13 -8.00 27.27
CA ASP A 274 -2.97 -8.86 28.12
C ASP A 274 -3.39 -8.15 29.41
#